data_AF-A0A7C9N117-F1
#
_entry.id   AF-A0A7C9N117-F1
#
_cell.length_a   1.000
_cell.length_b   1.000
_cell.length_c   1.000
_cell.angle_alpha   90.00
_cell.angle_beta   90.00
_cell.angle_gamma   90.00
#
_symmetry.space_group_name_H-M   'P 1'
#
loop_
_entity.id
_entity.type
_entity.pdbx_description
1 polymer ?
#
loop_
_entity_poly.entity_id
_entity_poly.type
_entity_poly.pdbx_seq_one_letter_code
_entity_poly.pdbx_strand_id
1 'polypeptide(L)'
;MSDARRFWVTLLFALWALAFGYSFVSFMTTPPDGEGFTLGLNRISAYLGWQGIAGVLSLGLWGAARGWPKGTSARQLSAVPLLLALFHVMLIVGVILWGRSGQGG
;
A
#
# COMPACT_ATOMS: atom_id res chain seq x y z
N MET A 1 -22.07 19.44 -1.52
CA MET A 1 -20.83 18.84 -0.97
C MET A 1 -19.93 19.98 -0.54
N SER A 2 -19.40 19.95 0.68
CA SER A 2 -18.51 21.02 1.16
C SER A 2 -17.13 20.90 0.51
N ASP A 3 -16.50 22.05 0.23
CA ASP A 3 -15.15 22.10 -0.33
C ASP A 3 -14.11 21.44 0.59
N ALA A 4 -14.32 21.53 1.91
CA ALA A 4 -13.53 20.84 2.92
C ALA A 4 -13.44 19.32 2.67
N ARG A 5 -14.55 18.67 2.28
CA ARG A 5 -14.54 17.22 2.02
C ARG A 5 -13.74 16.87 0.78
N ARG A 6 -13.84 17.69 -0.28
CA ARG A 6 -13.05 17.51 -1.50
C ARG A 6 -11.57 17.67 -1.20
N PHE A 7 -11.21 18.71 -0.44
CA PHE A 7 -9.85 18.96 0.02
C PHE A 7 -9.29 17.73 0.78
N TRP A 8 -10.02 17.18 1.75
CA TRP A 8 -9.57 16.01 2.50
C TRP A 8 -9.37 14.76 1.64
N VAL A 9 -10.28 14.48 0.71
CA VAL A 9 -10.12 13.33 -0.20
C VAL A 9 -8.89 13.52 -1.10
N THR A 10 -8.67 14.71 -1.64
CA THR A 10 -7.49 15.02 -2.46
C THR A 10 -6.21 14.89 -1.63
N LEU A 11 -6.19 15.40 -0.40
CA LEU A 11 -5.04 15.29 0.49
C LEU A 11 -4.71 13.84 0.82
N LEU A 12 -5.71 13.04 1.18
CA LEU A 12 -5.53 11.61 1.46
C LEU A 12 -5.00 10.86 0.23
N PHE A 13 -5.47 11.21 -0.97
CA PHE A 13 -5.00 10.61 -2.21
C PHE A 13 -3.55 10.98 -2.50
N ALA A 14 -3.17 12.24 -2.31
CA ALA A 14 -1.80 12.70 -2.47
C ALA A 14 -0.86 12.01 -1.47
N LEU A 15 -1.23 11.94 -0.19
CA LEU A 15 -0.47 11.23 0.84
C LEU A 15 -0.32 9.75 0.52
N TRP A 16 -1.40 9.11 0.04
CA TRP A 16 -1.36 7.72 -0.38
C TRP A 16 -0.39 7.51 -1.53
N ALA A 17 -0.47 8.33 -2.58
CA ALA A 17 0.40 8.21 -3.76
C ALA A 17 1.87 8.45 -3.39
N LEU A 18 2.14 9.41 -2.51
CA LEU A 18 3.48 9.67 -1.99
C LEU A 18 4.00 8.49 -1.16
N ALA A 19 3.22 7.98 -0.20
CA ALA A 19 3.62 6.83 0.61
C ALA A 19 3.86 5.57 -0.23
N PHE A 20 2.97 5.30 -1.18
CA PHE A 20 3.08 4.18 -2.10
C PHE A 20 4.30 4.32 -3.01
N GLY A 21 4.48 5.46 -3.68
CA GLY A 21 5.63 5.71 -4.54
C GLY A 21 6.96 5.71 -3.78
N TYR A 22 6.99 6.35 -2.62
CA TYR A 22 8.17 6.40 -1.77
C TYR A 22 8.55 5.04 -1.20
N SER A 23 7.62 4.10 -1.05
CA SER A 23 7.96 2.72 -0.65
C SER A 23 9.00 2.10 -1.60
N PHE A 24 8.85 2.30 -2.92
CA PHE A 24 9.79 1.78 -3.91
C PHE A 24 11.13 2.53 -3.88
N VAL A 25 11.09 3.86 -3.73
CA VAL A 25 12.30 4.66 -3.56
C VAL A 25 13.07 4.18 -2.33
N SER A 26 12.39 4.04 -1.19
CA SER A 26 12.98 3.54 0.05
C SER A 26 13.61 2.15 -0.15
N PHE A 27 12.91 1.23 -0.82
CA PHE A 27 13.47 -0.10 -1.10
C PHE A 27 14.76 -0.05 -1.93
N MET A 28 14.81 0.82 -2.95
CA MET A 28 15.95 0.94 -3.86
C MET A 28 17.14 1.69 -3.26
N THR A 29 16.88 2.67 -2.39
CA THR A 29 17.92 3.56 -1.84
C THR A 29 18.41 3.17 -0.45
N THR A 30 17.65 2.38 0.32
CA THR A 30 18.13 1.85 1.60
C THR A 30 19.33 0.93 1.35
N PRO A 31 20.53 1.20 1.92
CA PRO A 31 21.66 0.29 1.82
C PRO A 31 21.33 -1.06 2.47
N PRO A 32 21.76 -2.21 1.93
CA PRO A 32 21.49 -3.49 2.58
C PRO A 32 22.33 -3.55 3.86
N ASP A 33 21.70 -3.86 4.98
CA ASP A 33 22.38 -4.17 6.24
C ASP A 33 22.20 -5.65 6.60
N GLY A 34 22.87 -6.09 7.66
CA GLY A 34 22.81 -7.46 8.17
C GLY A 34 23.97 -8.34 7.70
N GLU A 35 23.95 -9.60 8.16
CA GLU A 35 24.98 -10.60 7.86
C GLU A 35 24.31 -11.93 7.44
N GLY A 36 24.93 -12.62 6.48
CA GLY A 36 24.43 -13.91 6.00
C GLY A 36 22.97 -13.83 5.52
N PHE A 37 22.09 -14.62 6.15
CA PHE A 37 20.67 -14.69 5.80
C PHE A 37 19.89 -13.39 6.02
N THR A 38 20.33 -12.51 6.93
CA THR A 38 19.60 -11.25 7.21
C THR A 38 19.96 -10.13 6.26
N LEU A 39 20.94 -10.33 5.38
CA LEU A 39 21.41 -9.33 4.43
C LEU A 39 20.27 -8.79 3.56
N GLY A 40 19.93 -7.51 3.72
CA GLY A 40 18.90 -6.83 2.94
C GLY A 40 17.47 -6.94 3.48
N LEU A 41 17.24 -7.61 4.62
CA LEU A 41 15.92 -7.63 5.27
C LEU A 41 15.44 -6.25 5.68
N ASN A 42 16.35 -5.32 5.95
CA ASN A 42 16.02 -3.93 6.26
C ASN A 42 15.30 -3.21 5.12
N ARG A 43 15.69 -3.45 3.86
CA ARG A 43 15.04 -2.88 2.67
C ARG A 43 13.61 -3.36 2.55
N ILE A 44 13.41 -4.65 2.76
CA ILE A 44 12.08 -5.29 2.74
C ILE A 44 11.23 -4.72 3.88
N SER A 45 11.79 -4.62 5.08
CA SER A 45 11.11 -4.04 6.25
C SER A 45 10.71 -2.58 6.01
N ALA A 46 11.60 -1.77 5.44
CA ALA A 46 11.32 -0.38 5.08
C ALA A 46 10.20 -0.27 4.05
N TYR A 47 10.24 -1.09 2.99
CA TYR A 47 9.18 -1.17 1.99
C TYR A 47 7.83 -1.54 2.60
N LEU A 48 7.78 -2.61 3.39
CA LEU A 48 6.56 -3.08 4.04
C LEU A 48 6.00 -2.06 5.04
N GLY A 49 6.86 -1.31 5.73
CA GLY A 49 6.46 -0.19 6.58
C GLY A 49 5.70 0.89 5.81
N TRP A 50 6.24 1.35 4.68
CA TRP A 50 5.57 2.32 3.82
C TRP A 50 4.29 1.78 3.18
N GLN A 51 4.26 0.50 2.84
CA GLN A 51 3.06 -0.16 2.32
C GLN A 51 1.97 -0.28 3.39
N GLY A 52 2.34 -0.48 4.67
CA GLY A 52 1.42 -0.41 5.80
C GLY A 52 0.76 0.97 5.90
N ILE A 53 1.56 2.05 5.81
CA ILE A 53 1.05 3.43 5.79
C ILE A 53 0.11 3.65 4.60
N ALA A 54 0.51 3.22 3.40
CA ALA A 54 -0.33 3.31 2.20
C ALA A 54 -1.64 2.50 2.35
N GLY A 55 -1.60 1.34 3.01
CA GLY A 55 -2.79 0.54 3.32
C GLY A 55 -3.78 1.28 4.22
N VAL A 56 -3.30 1.91 5.29
CA VAL A 56 -4.13 2.72 6.19
C VAL A 56 -4.77 3.90 5.45
N LEU A 57 -4.00 4.60 4.62
CA LEU A 57 -4.52 5.71 3.80
C LEU A 57 -5.57 5.24 2.80
N SER A 58 -5.41 4.05 2.23
CA SER A 58 -6.40 3.42 1.32
C SER A 58 -7.73 3.17 2.02
N LEU A 59 -7.71 2.68 3.27
CA LEU A 59 -8.92 2.49 4.07
C LEU A 59 -9.61 3.83 4.37
N GLY A 60 -8.82 4.87 4.71
CA GLY A 60 -9.32 6.23 4.91
C GLY A 60 -10.00 6.80 3.67
N LEU A 61 -9.37 6.66 2.49
CA LEU A 61 -9.93 7.07 1.20
C LEU A 61 -11.24 6.36 0.89
N TRP A 62 -11.27 5.05 1.03
CA TRP A 62 -12.46 4.26 0.76
C TRP A 62 -13.62 4.63 1.69
N GLY A 63 -13.34 4.80 2.99
CA GLY A 63 -14.32 5.27 3.98
C GLY A 63 -14.85 6.67 3.64
N ALA A 64 -13.97 7.62 3.34
CA ALA A 64 -14.33 8.99 2.97
C ALA A 64 -15.18 9.06 1.69
N ALA A 65 -14.96 8.14 0.75
CA ALA A 65 -15.68 8.08 -0.51
C ALA A 65 -17.05 7.38 -0.43
N ARG A 66 -17.34 6.59 0.62
CA ARG A 66 -18.64 5.91 0.77
C ARG A 66 -19.83 6.86 0.81
N GLY A 67 -19.65 8.07 1.35
CA GLY A 67 -20.72 9.07 1.37
C GLY A 67 -20.85 9.87 0.07
N TRP A 68 -20.22 9.46 -1.02
CA TRP A 68 -20.48 10.00 -2.36
C TRP A 68 -21.52 9.14 -3.09
N PRO A 69 -22.34 9.74 -3.98
CA PRO A 69 -23.31 8.99 -4.79
C PRO A 69 -22.67 7.82 -5.53
N LYS A 70 -23.44 6.75 -5.72
CA LYS A 70 -23.02 5.62 -6.56
C LYS A 70 -22.82 6.14 -8.00
N GLY A 71 -21.74 5.72 -8.65
CA GLY A 71 -21.41 6.13 -10.04
C GLY A 71 -20.55 7.38 -10.19
N THR A 72 -20.18 8.06 -9.10
CA THR A 72 -19.23 9.20 -9.20
C THR A 72 -17.78 8.72 -9.31
N SER A 73 -16.99 9.39 -10.16
CA SER A 73 -15.57 9.10 -10.39
C SER A 73 -14.74 9.01 -9.10
N ALA A 74 -15.00 9.88 -8.12
CA ALA A 74 -14.31 9.85 -6.84
C ALA A 74 -14.52 8.54 -6.06
N ARG A 75 -15.69 7.90 -6.17
CA ARG A 75 -15.96 6.62 -5.51
C ARG A 75 -15.23 5.47 -6.21
N GLN A 76 -15.20 5.48 -7.55
CA GLN A 76 -14.46 4.49 -8.32
C GLN A 76 -12.94 4.61 -8.11
N LEU A 77 -12.41 5.84 -8.18
CA LEU A 77 -10.99 6.12 -7.97
C LEU A 77 -10.52 5.79 -6.55
N SER A 78 -11.37 6.01 -5.53
CA SER A 78 -11.03 5.66 -4.14
C SER A 78 -10.88 4.15 -3.90
N ALA A 79 -11.46 3.31 -4.78
CA ALA A 79 -11.32 1.87 -4.68
C ALA A 79 -9.97 1.38 -5.21
N VAL A 80 -9.31 2.14 -6.10
CA VAL A 80 -8.02 1.75 -6.70
C VAL A 80 -6.94 1.55 -5.63
N PRO A 81 -6.69 2.50 -4.70
CA PRO A 81 -5.77 2.29 -3.57
C PRO A 81 -6.04 1.00 -2.78
N LEU A 82 -7.31 0.74 -2.48
CA LEU A 82 -7.72 -0.43 -1.70
C LEU A 82 -7.50 -1.73 -2.47
N LEU A 83 -7.86 -1.77 -3.75
CA LEU A 83 -7.65 -2.94 -4.60
C LEU A 83 -6.16 -3.24 -4.78
N LEU A 84 -5.32 -2.21 -4.92
CA LEU A 84 -3.87 -2.37 -4.97
C LEU A 84 -3.32 -2.93 -3.65
N ALA A 85 -3.78 -2.42 -2.51
CA ALA A 85 -3.38 -2.96 -1.20
C ALA A 85 -3.78 -4.44 -1.05
N LEU A 86 -5.01 -4.81 -1.44
CA LEU A 86 -5.48 -6.19 -1.40
C LEU A 86 -4.67 -7.09 -2.33
N PHE A 87 -4.42 -6.65 -3.57
CA PHE A 87 -3.59 -7.36 -4.53
C PHE A 87 -2.18 -7.61 -3.98
N HIS A 88 -1.60 -6.59 -3.34
CA HIS A 88 -0.28 -6.69 -2.76
C HIS A 88 -0.24 -7.70 -1.60
N VAL A 89 -1.24 -7.69 -0.71
CA VAL A 89 -1.37 -8.71 0.35
C VAL A 89 -1.48 -10.11 -0.24
N MET A 90 -2.29 -10.29 -1.29
CA MET A 90 -2.43 -11.59 -1.96
C MET A 90 -1.12 -12.07 -2.57
N LEU A 91 -0.33 -11.17 -3.17
CA LEU A 91 1.00 -11.51 -3.70
C LEU A 91 1.95 -11.98 -2.60
N ILE A 92 2.02 -11.24 -1.49
CA ILE A 92 2.88 -11.61 -0.34
C ILE A 92 2.48 -12.99 0.20
N VAL A 93 1.19 -13.20 0.43
CA VAL A 93 0.66 -14.50 0.91
C VAL A 93 0.96 -15.61 -0.10
N GLY A 94 0.76 -15.36 -1.40
CA GLY A 94 1.04 -16.33 -2.46
C GLY A 94 2.51 -16.76 -2.49
N VAL A 95 3.45 -15.81 -2.38
CA VAL A 95 4.89 -16.10 -2.32
C VAL A 95 5.24 -16.92 -1.07
N ILE A 96 4.67 -16.57 0.08
CA ILE A 96 4.89 -17.31 1.34
C ILE A 96 4.39 -18.77 1.20
N LEU A 97 3.18 -18.97 0.67
CA LEU A 97 2.60 -20.30 0.49
C LEU A 97 3.38 -21.14 -0.51
N TRP A 98 3.82 -20.54 -1.62
CA TRP A 98 4.66 -21.21 -2.61
C TRP A 98 6.00 -21.66 -2.02
N GLY A 99 6.69 -20.77 -1.29
CA GLY A 99 7.95 -21.12 -0.61
C GLY A 99 7.80 -22.22 0.44
N ARG A 100 6.62 -22.35 1.06
CA ARG A 100 6.30 -23.45 1.98
C ARG A 100 6.10 -24.78 1.25
N SER A 101 5.44 -24.77 0.08
CA SER A 101 5.20 -25.99 -0.70
C SER A 101 6.48 -26.61 -1.28
N GLY A 102 7.53 -25.81 -1.53
CA GLY A 102 8.81 -26.30 -2.06
C GLY A 102 9.74 -26.97 -1.04
N GLN A 103 9.46 -26.87 0.26
CA GLN A 103 10.30 -27.46 1.33
C GLN A 103 9.80 -28.84 1.81
N GLY A 104 8.72 -29.36 1.22
CA GLY A 104 8.07 -30.61 1.61
C GLY A 104 8.32 -31.82 0.69
N GLY A 105 9.30 -31.77 -0.21
CA GLY A 105 9.70 -32.86 -1.10
C GLY A 105 11.21 -33.04 -1.09
#